data_AF-A0A619LC12-F1
#
_entry.id   AF-A0A619LC12-F1
#
_cell.length_a   1.000
_cell.length_b   1.000
_cell.length_c   1.000
_cell.angle_alpha   90.00
_cell.angle_beta   90.00
_cell.angle_gamma   90.00
#
_symmetry.space_group_name_H-M   'P 1'
#
loop_
_entity.id
_entity.type
_entity.pdbx_description
1 polymer ?
#
loop_
_entity_poly.entity_id
_entity_poly.type
_entity_poly.pdbx_seq_one_letter_code
_entity_poly.pdbx_strand_id
1 'polypeptide(L)'
;NALLKTNVEELKEKYPQHKICYFETADAFKMIMEVASNIGYDTENPYTHHGYVHVPGAKDPQLDICPQYVFNDFVHPTQEVHHCFATMLESFIAHHYSTE
;
A
#
# COMPACT_ATOMS: atom_id res chain seq x y z
N ASN A 1 8.55 11.71 -2.78
CA ASN A 1 7.37 11.79 -3.68
C ASN A 1 7.40 13.02 -4.59
N ALA A 2 7.57 14.25 -4.07
CA ALA A 2 7.57 15.47 -4.91
C ALA A 2 8.53 15.43 -6.11
N LEU A 3 9.81 15.06 -5.91
CA LEU A 3 10.80 14.94 -7.00
C LEU A 3 10.39 13.89 -8.04
N LEU A 4 9.89 12.74 -7.60
CA LEU A 4 9.43 11.68 -8.50
C LEU A 4 8.24 12.16 -9.34
N LYS A 5 7.29 12.88 -8.74
CA LYS A 5 6.16 13.47 -9.45
C LYS A 5 6.61 14.45 -10.52
N THR A 6 7.54 15.36 -10.20
CA THR A 6 8.13 16.28 -11.19
C THR A 6 8.79 15.53 -12.36
N ASN A 7 9.62 14.53 -12.06
CA ASN A 7 10.30 13.74 -13.10
C ASN A 7 9.32 12.96 -13.99
N VAL A 8 8.18 12.50 -13.44
CA VAL A 8 7.15 11.83 -14.24
C VAL A 8 6.43 12.82 -15.16
N GLU A 9 6.17 14.05 -14.72
CA GLU A 9 5.62 15.09 -15.61
C GLU A 9 6.59 15.41 -16.76
N GLU A 10 7.89 15.57 -16.47
CA GLU A 10 8.92 15.75 -17.50
C GLU A 10 8.97 14.57 -18.49
N LEU A 11 8.80 13.33 -18.02
CA LEU A 11 8.74 12.14 -18.87
C LEU A 11 7.51 12.13 -19.78
N LYS A 12 6.34 12.56 -19.28
CA LYS A 12 5.11 12.69 -20.10
C LYS A 12 5.31 13.69 -21.22
N GLU A 13 5.91 14.84 -20.92
CA GLU A 13 6.20 15.88 -21.92
C GLU A 13 7.21 15.40 -22.96
N LYS A 14 8.25 14.67 -22.53
CA LYS A 14 9.30 14.15 -23.41
C LYS A 14 8.81 13.04 -24.35
N TYR A 15 7.83 12.24 -23.92
CA TYR A 15 7.36 11.07 -24.65
C TYR A 15 5.83 11.04 -24.81
N PRO A 16 5.24 12.01 -25.53
CA PRO A 16 3.78 12.16 -25.63
C PRO A 16 3.07 10.98 -26.31
N GLN A 17 3.79 10.17 -27.08
CA GLN A 17 3.26 8.94 -27.69
C GLN A 17 3.03 7.81 -26.68
N HIS A 18 3.59 7.91 -25.47
CA HIS A 18 3.41 6.92 -24.41
C HIS A 18 2.49 7.47 -23.33
N LYS A 19 1.47 6.69 -22.96
CA LYS A 19 0.62 7.02 -21.82
C LYS A 19 1.37 6.69 -20.53
N ILE A 20 1.87 7.73 -19.87
CA ILE A 20 2.57 7.62 -18.59
C ILE A 20 1.64 8.20 -17.53
N CYS A 21 1.33 7.42 -16.49
CA CYS A 21 0.50 7.86 -15.37
C CYS A 21 1.25 7.65 -14.06
N TYR A 22 0.97 8.50 -13.06
CA TYR A 22 1.58 8.44 -11.75
C TYR A 22 0.51 8.15 -10.70
N PHE A 23 0.65 7.02 -10.01
CA PHE A 23 -0.22 6.64 -8.90
C PHE A 23 0.41 7.14 -7.59
N GLU A 24 -0.27 8.07 -6.90
CA GLU A 24 0.22 8.62 -5.63
C GLU A 24 -0.02 7.63 -4.49
N THR A 25 0.98 6.77 -4.26
CA THR A 25 0.90 5.69 -3.27
C THR A 25 0.71 6.21 -1.84
N ALA A 26 1.28 7.38 -1.52
CA ALA A 26 1.16 7.97 -0.19
C ALA A 26 -0.27 8.42 0.12
N ASP A 27 -0.96 9.03 -0.84
CA ASP A 27 -2.35 9.45 -0.67
C ASP A 27 -3.29 8.24 -0.57
N ALA A 28 -3.05 7.22 -1.40
CA ALA A 28 -3.79 5.96 -1.33
C ALA A 28 -3.63 5.30 0.06
N PHE A 29 -2.40 5.19 0.55
CA PHE A 29 -2.14 4.62 1.87
C PHE A 29 -2.72 5.46 3.01
N LYS A 30 -2.62 6.80 2.91
CA LYS A 30 -3.23 7.71 3.89
C LYS A 30 -4.75 7.51 3.99
N MET A 31 -5.43 7.34 2.85
CA MET A 31 -6.86 7.05 2.82
C MET A 31 -7.19 5.72 3.50
N ILE A 32 -6.39 4.67 3.25
CA ILE A 32 -6.56 3.38 3.92
C ILE A 32 -6.38 3.52 5.44
N MET A 33 -5.35 4.23 5.89
CA MET A 33 -5.09 4.50 7.32
C MET A 33 -6.24 5.25 7.98
N GLU A 34 -6.79 6.27 7.32
CA GLU A 34 -7.92 7.04 7.82
C GLU A 34 -9.17 6.17 7.98
N VAL A 35 -9.48 5.36 6.97
CA VAL A 35 -10.61 4.42 7.04
C VAL A 35 -10.38 3.37 8.13
N ALA A 36 -9.20 2.77 8.21
CA ALA A 36 -8.83 1.77 9.20
C ALA A 36 -9.01 2.32 10.64
N SER A 37 -8.52 3.54 10.89
CA SER A 37 -8.69 4.23 12.18
C SER A 37 -10.17 4.42 12.52
N ASN A 38 -10.98 4.85 11.54
CA ASN A 38 -12.42 5.08 11.72
C ASN A 38 -13.24 3.81 12.01
N ILE A 39 -12.76 2.64 11.56
CA ILE A 39 -13.42 1.35 11.80
C ILE A 39 -12.82 0.57 12.98
N GLY A 40 -11.87 1.16 13.72
CA GLY A 40 -11.34 0.61 14.96
C GLY A 40 -10.12 -0.31 14.82
N TYR A 41 -9.40 -0.26 13.70
CA TYR A 41 -8.12 -0.96 13.57
C TYR A 41 -7.03 -0.21 14.34
N ASP A 42 -6.07 -0.96 14.89
CA ASP A 42 -4.85 -0.39 15.43
C ASP A 42 -3.96 0.12 14.28
N THR A 43 -3.79 1.43 14.23
CA THR A 43 -2.97 2.12 13.24
C THR A 43 -1.60 2.53 13.80
N GLU A 44 -1.35 2.29 15.08
CA GLU A 44 -0.14 2.74 15.79
C GLU A 44 0.81 1.57 16.09
N ASN A 45 0.27 0.40 16.40
CA ASN A 45 1.05 -0.78 16.78
C ASN A 45 0.95 -1.89 15.72
N PRO A 46 2.08 -2.51 15.35
CA PRO A 46 2.05 -3.71 14.54
C PRO A 46 1.72 -4.95 15.38
N TYR A 47 1.35 -6.03 14.70
CA TYR A 47 1.14 -7.33 15.32
C TYR A 47 2.36 -7.84 16.10
N THR A 48 3.52 -7.79 15.44
CA THR A 48 4.78 -8.33 15.94
C THR A 48 5.92 -7.40 15.56
N HIS A 49 7.08 -7.57 16.18
CA HIS A 49 8.27 -6.79 15.81
C HIS A 49 8.93 -7.25 14.50
N HIS A 50 8.70 -8.49 14.05
CA HIS A 50 9.44 -9.13 12.95
C HIS A 50 8.55 -9.76 11.86
N GLY A 51 7.24 -9.58 11.95
CA GLY A 51 6.28 -10.17 11.03
C GLY A 51 6.26 -11.70 11.12
N TYR A 52 5.98 -12.33 9.98
CA TYR A 52 5.92 -13.80 9.87
C TYR A 52 7.26 -14.45 9.50
N VAL A 53 8.38 -13.73 9.64
CA VAL A 53 9.70 -14.26 9.33
C VAL A 53 10.16 -15.18 10.46
N HIS A 54 10.48 -16.43 10.11
CA HIS A 54 11.11 -17.35 11.05
C HIS A 54 12.51 -16.85 11.42
N VAL A 55 12.76 -16.67 12.72
CA VAL A 55 14.10 -16.39 13.26
C VAL A 55 14.66 -17.67 13.86
N PRO A 56 15.82 -18.19 13.39
CA PRO A 56 16.41 -19.41 13.93
C PRO A 56 16.61 -19.34 15.44
N GLY A 57 16.08 -20.33 16.17
CA GLY A 57 16.14 -20.39 17.64
C GLY A 57 15.06 -19.57 18.36
N ALA A 58 14.23 -18.82 17.65
CA ALA A 58 13.01 -18.23 18.18
C ALA A 58 11.81 -19.15 17.95
N LYS A 59 10.74 -18.94 18.72
CA LYS A 59 9.45 -19.57 18.46
C LYS A 59 8.88 -19.02 17.15
N ASP A 60 8.29 -19.90 16.33
CA ASP A 60 7.60 -19.48 15.12
C ASP A 60 6.53 -18.43 15.40
N PRO A 61 6.42 -17.38 14.57
CA PRO A 61 5.35 -16.41 14.70
C PRO A 61 4.01 -17.11 14.48
N GLN A 62 3.06 -16.87 15.38
CA GLN A 62 1.70 -17.33 15.17
C GLN A 62 1.10 -16.54 14.02
N LEU A 63 0.46 -17.23 13.08
CA LEU A 63 -0.23 -16.57 11.98
C LEU A 63 -1.55 -15.99 12.49
N ASP A 64 -1.74 -14.69 12.34
CA ASP A 64 -3.04 -14.05 12.50
C ASP A 64 -3.65 -13.82 11.12
N ILE A 65 -4.80 -14.47 10.90
CA ILE A 65 -5.54 -14.46 9.63
C ILE A 65 -6.72 -13.49 9.66
N CYS A 66 -6.99 -12.82 10.79
CA CYS A 66 -8.04 -11.81 10.93
C CYS A 66 -7.52 -10.63 11.77
N PRO A 67 -6.48 -9.94 11.27
CA PRO A 67 -5.79 -8.91 12.02
C PRO A 67 -6.66 -7.66 12.22
N GLN A 68 -6.69 -7.12 13.44
CA GLN A 68 -7.30 -5.80 13.73
C GLN A 68 -6.26 -4.69 13.79
N TYR A 69 -5.24 -4.77 12.93
CA TYR A 69 -4.14 -3.82 12.84
C TYR A 69 -3.74 -3.62 11.38
N VAL A 70 -3.15 -2.47 11.08
CA VAL A 70 -2.73 -2.16 9.70
C VAL A 70 -1.46 -2.92 9.31
N PHE A 71 -0.57 -3.18 10.27
CA PHE A 71 0.75 -3.71 9.99
C PHE A 71 1.07 -5.02 10.69
N ASN A 72 1.73 -5.94 9.96
CA ASN A 72 2.27 -7.17 10.53
C ASN A 72 3.55 -6.90 11.37
N ASP A 73 4.34 -5.93 10.93
CA ASP A 73 5.55 -5.43 11.59
C ASP A 73 5.70 -3.92 11.41
N PHE A 74 6.85 -3.33 11.74
CA PHE A 74 7.00 -1.87 11.67
C PHE A 74 6.90 -1.26 10.26
N VAL A 75 6.89 -2.05 9.19
CA VAL A 75 6.88 -1.54 7.82
C VAL A 75 5.95 -2.27 6.86
N HIS A 76 5.62 -3.53 7.10
CA HIS A 76 4.84 -4.35 6.18
C HIS A 76 3.35 -4.38 6.56
N PRO A 77 2.45 -3.95 5.66
CA PRO A 77 1.01 -3.98 5.91
C PRO A 77 0.46 -5.41 5.94
N THR A 78 -0.74 -5.56 6.52
CA THR A 78 -1.49 -6.83 6.50
C THR A 78 -1.96 -7.18 5.09
N GLN A 79 -2.37 -8.44 4.89
CA GLN A 79 -2.91 -8.90 3.60
C GLN A 79 -4.16 -8.13 3.19
N GLU A 80 -5.01 -7.75 4.13
CA GLU A 80 -6.21 -6.96 3.88
C GLU A 80 -5.87 -5.54 3.41
N VAL A 81 -4.87 -4.90 4.02
CA VAL A 81 -4.38 -3.58 3.60
C VAL A 81 -3.75 -3.67 2.20
N HIS A 82 -3.00 -4.73 1.91
CA HIS A 82 -2.51 -5.01 0.56
C HIS A 82 -3.64 -5.16 -0.45
N HIS A 83 -4.72 -5.86 -0.09
CA HIS A 83 -5.90 -6.01 -0.94
C HIS A 83 -6.57 -4.67 -1.22
N CYS A 84 -6.81 -3.85 -0.20
CA CYS A 84 -7.36 -2.50 -0.37
C CYS A 84 -6.51 -1.65 -1.32
N PHE A 85 -5.18 -1.66 -1.13
CA PHE A 85 -4.25 -0.93 -2.00
C PHE A 85 -4.30 -1.44 -3.45
N ALA A 86 -4.34 -2.76 -3.65
CA ALA A 86 -4.45 -3.37 -4.97
C ALA A 86 -5.75 -2.96 -5.69
N THR A 87 -6.88 -2.91 -4.98
CA THR A 87 -8.18 -2.46 -5.52
C THR A 87 -8.15 -0.99 -5.93
N MET A 88 -7.49 -0.13 -5.15
CA MET A 88 -7.30 1.29 -5.52
C MET A 88 -6.42 1.42 -6.78
N LEU A 89 -5.35 0.63 -6.86
CA LEU A 89 -4.46 0.63 -8.03
C LEU A 89 -5.14 0.07 -9.27
N GLU A 90 -5.94 -1.00 -9.15
CA GLU A 90 -6.77 -1.53 -10.22
C GLU A 90 -7.72 -0.44 -10.76
N SER A 91 -8.44 0.23 -9.86
CA SER A 91 -9.37 1.31 -10.23
C SER A 91 -8.66 2.45 -10.96
N PHE A 92 -7.46 2.83 -10.50
CA PHE A 92 -6.61 3.80 -11.18
C PHE A 92 -6.21 3.33 -12.57
N ILE A 93 -5.75 2.08 -12.72
CA ILE A 93 -5.34 1.53 -14.01
C ILE A 93 -6.54 1.48 -14.96
N ALA A 94 -7.70 1.00 -14.52
CA ALA A 94 -8.91 0.94 -15.32
C ALA A 94 -9.32 2.34 -15.80
N HIS A 95 -9.36 3.34 -14.91
CA HIS A 95 -9.72 4.71 -15.26
C HIS A 95 -8.74 5.36 -16.24
N HIS A 96 -7.44 5.05 -16.10
CA HIS A 96 -6.40 5.70 -16.89
C HIS A 96 -5.94 4.89 -18.10
N TYR A 97 -6.26 3.61 -18.27
CA TYR A 97 -5.77 2.81 -19.40
C TYR A 97 -6.85 2.00 -20.10
N SER A 98 -8.07 1.91 -19.56
CA SER A 98 -9.18 1.36 -20.32
C SER A 98 -9.48 2.23 -21.54
N THR A 99 -9.87 1.58 -22.63
CA THR A 99 -10.22 2.20 -23.92
C THR A 99 -11.72 2.07 -24.22
N GLU A 100 -12.53 1.67 -23.24
CA GLU A 100 -14.00 1.73 -23.33
C GLU A 100 -14.51 3.17 -23.20
#